data_AF-A0A4V1SZK6-F1
#
_entry.id   AF-A0A4V1SZK6-F1
#
_cell.length_a   1.000
_cell.length_b   1.000
_cell.length_c   1.000
_cell.angle_alpha   90.00
_cell.angle_beta   90.00
_cell.angle_gamma   90.00
#
_symmetry.space_group_name_H-M   'P 1'
#
loop_
_entity.id
_entity.type
_entity.pdbx_description
1 polymer ?
#
loop_
_entity_poly.entity_id
_entity_poly.type
_entity_poly.pdbx_seq_one_letter_code
_entity_poly.pdbx_strand_id
1 'polypeptide(L)'
;GWFIGVTPQLVTGVWTGCEDMQIHFRSTDLGEGANTALPIFALYMKKVYANSSLGIKKNVDFDPPKNGVSITMDCGAYSQQQQQKTEVDKQLGF
;
A
#
# COMPACT_ATOMS: atom_id res chain seq x y z
N GLY A 1 -15.76 -5.55 -4.43
CA GLY A 1 -14.44 -4.91 -4.54
C GLY A 1 -13.31 -5.85 -4.17
N TRP A 2 -12.09 -5.32 -4.15
CA TRP A 2 -10.85 -6.04 -3.78
C TRP A 2 -10.25 -5.47 -2.50
N PHE A 3 -9.72 -6.33 -1.64
CA PHE A 3 -8.88 -5.92 -0.52
C PHE A 3 -7.65 -6.81 -0.43
N ILE A 4 -6.46 -6.22 -0.43
CA ILE A 4 -5.18 -6.93 -0.31
C ILE A 4 -4.52 -6.55 1.01
N GLY A 5 -4.31 -7.54 1.88
CA GLY A 5 -3.57 -7.38 3.12
C GLY A 5 -2.21 -8.07 3.04
N VAL A 6 -1.17 -7.37 3.47
CA VAL A 6 0.22 -7.85 3.45
C VAL A 6 0.79 -7.77 4.85
N THR A 7 1.31 -8.89 5.34
CA THR A 7 2.11 -9.02 6.57
C THR A 7 3.45 -9.66 6.21
N PRO A 8 4.47 -9.63 7.09
CA PRO A 8 5.75 -10.28 6.79
C PRO A 8 5.66 -11.77 6.51
N GLN A 9 4.61 -12.44 6.99
CA GLN A 9 4.47 -13.90 6.92
C GLN A 9 3.34 -14.36 5.99
N LEU A 10 2.43 -13.47 5.59
CA LEU A 10 1.22 -13.83 4.86
C LEU A 10 0.74 -12.67 3.99
N VAL A 11 0.44 -13.00 2.74
CA VAL A 11 -0.27 -12.13 1.80
C VAL A 11 -1.64 -12.74 1.55
N THR A 12 -2.69 -11.91 1.58
CA THR A 12 -4.05 -12.37 1.30
C THR A 12 -4.78 -11.34 0.45
N GLY A 13 -5.34 -11.81 -0.66
CA GLY A 13 -6.30 -11.07 -1.45
C GLY A 13 -7.71 -11.60 -1.24
N VAL A 14 -8.66 -10.69 -1.04
CA VAL A 14 -10.08 -11.00 -0.99
C VAL A 14 -10.78 -10.22 -2.10
N TRP A 15 -11.56 -10.93 -2.90
CA TRP A 15 -12.46 -10.35 -3.88
C TRP A 15 -13.91 -10.63 -3.50
N THR A 16 -14.77 -9.66 -3.76
CA THR A 16 -16.22 -9.80 -3.64
C THR A 16 -16.89 -9.20 -4.85
N GLY A 17 -17.72 -9.97 -5.53
CA GLY A 17 -18.48 -9.56 -6.71
C GLY A 17 -19.45 -10.64 -7.13
N CYS A 18 -19.96 -10.51 -8.35
CA CYS A 18 -20.82 -11.49 -8.99
C CYS A 18 -20.05 -12.20 -10.11
N GLU A 19 -20.39 -13.45 -10.40
CA GLU A 19 -19.86 -14.19 -11.54
C GLU A 19 -20.40 -13.65 -12.87
N ASP A 20 -21.65 -13.19 -12.89
CA ASP A 20 -22.22 -12.48 -14.02
C ASP A 20 -21.75 -11.02 -14.04
N MET A 21 -21.03 -10.66 -15.11
CA MET A 21 -20.46 -9.32 -15.30
C MET A 21 -21.51 -8.23 -15.51
N GLN A 22 -22.75 -8.59 -15.86
CA GLN A 22 -23.85 -7.62 -15.98
C GLN A 22 -24.37 -7.16 -14.61
N ILE A 23 -24.11 -7.93 -13.55
CA ILE A 23 -24.58 -7.62 -12.20
C ILE A 23 -23.50 -6.84 -11.46
N HIS A 24 -23.83 -5.61 -11.05
CA HIS A 24 -22.91 -4.73 -10.35
C HIS A 24 -23.53 -4.09 -9.10
N PHE A 25 -22.67 -3.65 -8.19
CA PHE A 25 -23.09 -2.81 -7.07
C PHE A 25 -23.72 -1.51 -7.60
N ARG A 26 -24.68 -0.96 -6.83
CA ARG A 26 -25.41 0.25 -7.24
C ARG A 26 -24.52 1.50 -7.28
N SER A 27 -23.45 1.54 -6.49
CA SER A 27 -22.49 2.62 -6.44
C SER A 27 -21.10 2.12 -6.03
N THR A 28 -20.08 2.93 -6.24
CA THR A 28 -18.71 2.66 -5.79
C THR A 28 -18.64 2.52 -4.27
N ASP A 29 -19.27 3.43 -3.52
CA ASP A 29 -19.27 3.38 -2.05
C ASP A 29 -19.81 2.05 -1.50
N LEU A 30 -20.79 1.46 -2.19
CA LEU A 30 -21.32 0.15 -1.82
C LEU A 30 -20.42 -1.00 -2.30
N GLY A 31 -19.77 -0.86 -3.45
CA GLY A 31 -18.99 -1.93 -4.10
C GLY A 31 -17.48 -1.91 -3.82
N GLU A 32 -16.96 -0.86 -3.20
CA GLU A 32 -15.54 -0.69 -2.94
C GLU A 32 -15.00 -1.77 -2.01
N GLY A 33 -13.69 -2.00 -2.09
CA GLY A 33 -13.00 -3.02 -1.32
C GLY A 33 -13.15 -2.87 0.19
N ALA A 34 -13.11 -1.62 0.67
CA ALA A 34 -13.23 -1.30 2.09
C ALA A 34 -14.60 -1.70 2.67
N ASN A 35 -15.67 -1.57 1.89
CA ASN A 35 -17.01 -1.95 2.33
C ASN A 35 -17.30 -3.45 2.13
N THR A 36 -16.80 -4.06 1.05
CA THR A 36 -17.19 -5.43 0.64
C THR A 36 -16.18 -6.51 1.03
N ALA A 37 -14.89 -6.29 0.79
CA ALA A 37 -13.85 -7.32 0.93
C ALA A 37 -13.07 -7.22 2.26
N LEU A 38 -12.87 -6.01 2.79
CA LEU A 38 -12.16 -5.78 4.05
C LEU A 38 -12.82 -6.47 5.28
N PRO A 39 -14.16 -6.45 5.46
CA PRO A 39 -14.77 -7.15 6.60
C PRO A 39 -14.50 -8.66 6.58
N ILE A 40 -14.48 -9.27 5.39
CA ILE A 40 -14.14 -10.69 5.21
C ILE A 40 -12.68 -10.92 5.58
N PHE A 41 -11.76 -10.09 5.06
CA PHE A 41 -10.34 -10.14 5.42
C PHE A 41 -10.12 -10.01 6.93
N ALA A 42 -10.81 -9.08 7.60
CA ALA A 42 -10.68 -8.86 9.04
C ALA A 42 -11.11 -10.08 9.86
N LEU A 43 -12.25 -10.70 9.52
CA LEU A 43 -12.72 -11.92 10.18
C LEU A 43 -11.79 -13.11 9.90
N TYR A 44 -11.31 -13.24 8.66
CA TYR A 44 -10.31 -14.22 8.27
C TYR A 44 -9.03 -14.08 9.10
N MET A 45 -8.43 -12.88 9.16
CA MET A 45 -7.20 -12.63 9.91
C MET A 45 -7.38 -12.83 11.42
N LYS A 46 -8.55 -12.50 11.98
CA LYS A 46 -8.87 -12.84 13.38
C LYS A 46 -8.76 -14.35 13.62
N LYS A 47 -9.27 -15.18 12.69
CA LYS A 47 -9.18 -16.64 12.79
C LYS A 47 -7.74 -17.14 12.58
N VAL A 48 -7.01 -16.58 11.62
CA VAL A 48 -5.59 -16.91 11.38
C VAL A 48 -4.78 -16.69 12.65
N TYR A 49 -4.91 -15.51 13.27
CA TYR A 49 -4.16 -15.20 14.48
C TYR A 49 -4.65 -15.93 15.73
N ALA A 50 -5.89 -16.43 15.74
CA ALA A 50 -6.39 -17.25 16.84
C ALA A 50 -5.85 -18.69 16.79
N ASN A 51 -5.40 -19.14 15.61
CA ASN A 51 -4.85 -20.48 15.44
C ASN A 51 -3.31 -20.49 15.50
N SER A 52 -2.77 -20.84 16.67
CA SER A 52 -1.33 -20.97 16.89
C SER A 52 -0.66 -22.05 16.04
N SER A 53 -1.39 -23.04 15.54
CA SER A 53 -0.83 -24.11 14.68
C SER A 53 -0.36 -23.61 13.33
N LEU A 54 -0.80 -22.41 12.90
CA LEU A 54 -0.41 -21.80 11.63
C LEU A 54 0.97 -21.11 11.68
N GLY A 55 1.51 -20.84 12.87
CA GLY A 55 2.80 -20.17 13.04
C GLY A 55 2.83 -18.68 12.63
N ILE A 56 1.67 -18.10 12.27
CA ILE A 56 1.52 -16.69 11.90
C ILE A 56 1.36 -15.83 13.15
N LYS A 57 2.19 -14.79 13.30
CA LYS A 57 2.28 -13.93 14.48
C LYS A 57 1.90 -12.49 14.15
N LYS A 58 1.35 -11.77 15.13
CA LYS A 58 0.94 -10.35 14.98
C LYS A 58 2.09 -9.36 15.13
N ASN A 59 3.17 -9.75 15.80
CA ASN A 59 4.26 -8.90 16.23
C ASN A 59 5.56 -9.20 15.46
N VAL A 60 5.43 -9.37 14.15
CA VAL A 60 6.56 -9.52 13.25
C VAL A 60 6.58 -8.29 12.35
N ASP A 61 7.73 -7.65 12.27
CA ASP A 61 7.96 -6.48 11.43
C ASP A 61 8.58 -6.91 10.09
N PHE A 62 8.44 -6.06 9.07
CA PHE A 62 9.16 -6.26 7.81
C PHE A 62 10.65 -5.98 8.00
N ASP A 63 11.49 -6.81 7.40
CA ASP A 63 12.93 -6.54 7.38
C ASP A 63 13.22 -5.25 6.60
N PRO A 64 14.06 -4.35 7.15
CA PRO A 64 14.47 -3.17 6.41
C PRO A 64 15.29 -3.58 5.17
N PRO A 65 15.31 -2.73 4.12
CA PRO A 65 16.14 -2.97 2.96
C PRO A 65 17.62 -3.15 3.33
N LYS A 66 18.28 -4.20 2.83
CA LYS A 66 19.66 -4.56 3.20
C LYS A 66 20.69 -3.44 3.00
N ASN A 67 20.48 -2.61 1.99
CA ASN A 67 21.41 -1.53 1.61
C ASN A 67 20.94 -0.15 2.10
N GLY A 68 19.95 -0.11 3.00
CA GLY A 68 19.32 1.13 3.44
C GLY A 68 18.54 1.83 2.32
N VAL A 69 18.28 3.13 2.52
CA VAL A 69 17.61 3.98 1.53
C VAL A 69 18.68 4.79 0.79
N SER A 70 18.79 4.60 -0.52
CA SER A 70 19.79 5.30 -1.35
C SER A 70 19.31 6.66 -1.85
N ILE A 71 18.03 6.99 -1.66
CA ILE A 71 17.43 8.24 -2.12
C ILE A 71 17.27 9.22 -0.95
N THR A 72 17.48 10.51 -1.23
CA THR A 72 17.20 11.56 -0.26
C THR A 72 15.68 11.67 -0.09
N MET A 73 15.19 11.44 1.13
CA MET A 73 13.75 11.56 1.45
C MET A 73 13.37 12.95 1.95
N ASP A 74 14.34 13.82 2.21
CA ASP A 74 14.11 15.20 2.60
C ASP A 74 13.88 16.09 1.36
N CYS A 75 12.64 16.56 1.20
CA CYS A 75 12.29 17.51 0.14
C CYS A 75 13.11 18.81 0.21
N GLY A 76 13.53 19.23 1.40
CA GLY A 76 14.34 20.44 1.61
C GLY A 76 15.74 20.35 1.00
N ALA A 77 16.28 19.14 0.82
CA ALA A 77 17.57 18.94 0.17
C ALA A 77 17.53 19.22 -1.35
N TYR A 78 16.35 19.11 -1.98
CA TYR A 78 16.17 19.35 -3.41
C TYR A 78 15.90 20.82 -3.75
N SER A 79 15.37 21.62 -2.81
CA SER A 79 15.11 23.05 -3.05
C SER A 79 16.40 23.86 -3.22
N GLN A 80 17.52 23.43 -2.62
CA GLN A 80 18.82 24.10 -2.76
C GLN A 80 19.46 23.87 -4.13
N GLN A 81 19.15 22.75 -4.79
CA GLN A 81 19.64 22.46 -6.14
C GLN A 81 18.94 23.33 -7.21
N GLN A 82 17.68 23.71 -6.99
CA GLN A 82 16.94 24.62 -7.90
C GLN A 82 17.41 26.09 -7.78
N GLN A 83 18.10 26.47 -6.71
CA GLN A 83 18.65 27.83 -6.55
C GLN A 83 20.01 28.01 -7.22
N GLN A 84 20.68 26.94 -7.64
CA GLN A 84 21.81 27.04 -8.55
C GLN A 84 21.28 27.30 -9.96
N LYS A 85 21.00 28.57 -10.29
CA LYS A 85 20.78 29.02 -11.68
C LYS A 85 21.79 28.33 -12.59
N THR A 86 21.28 27.60 -13.56
CA THR A 86 22.09 26.96 -14.61
C THR A 86 22.96 28.04 -15.28
N GLU A 87 24.16 27.72 -15.76
CA GLU A 87 24.99 28.71 -16.47
C GLU A 87 24.23 29.38 -17.62
N VAL A 88 23.28 28.65 -18.23
CA VAL A 88 22.32 29.15 -19.23
C VAL A 88 21.45 30.29 -18.67
N ASP A 89 20.94 30.16 -17.45
CA ASP A 89 20.11 31.18 -16.79
C ASP A 89 20.93 32.41 -16.38
N LYS A 90 22.21 32.21 -16.02
CA LYS A 90 23.14 33.31 -15.75
C LYS A 90 23.52 34.09 -17.02
N GLN A 91 23.59 33.43 -18.17
CA GLN A 91 23.89 34.07 -19.45
C GLN A 91 22.68 34.81 -20.04
N LEU A 92 21.46 34.39 -19.74
CA LEU A 92 20.23 34.98 -20.29
C LEU A 92 19.59 36.07 -19.42
N GLY A 93 20.17 36.40 -18.26
CA GLY A 93 19.87 37.65 -17.55
C GLY A 93 18.50 37.74 -16.88
N PHE A 94 17.84 36.61 -16.62
CA PHE A 94 16.64 36.53 -15.76
C PHE A 94 16.94 35.68 -14.53
#